data_AF-A0A9E5BJ15-F1
#
_entry.id   AF-A0A9E5BJ15-F1
#
_cell.length_a   1.000
_cell.length_b   1.000
_cell.length_c   1.000
_cell.angle_alpha   90.00
_cell.angle_beta   90.00
_cell.angle_gamma   90.00
#
_symmetry.space_group_name_H-M   'P 1'
#
loop_
_entity.id
_entity.type
_entity.pdbx_description
1 polymer ?
#
loop_
_entity_poly.entity_id
_entity_poly.type
_entity_poly.pdbx_seq_one_letter_code
_entity_poly.pdbx_strand_id
1 'polypeptide(L)' 'GALNQELSELLKTHFKLRMQKATQQLQNTSQLGQVKRDIARVKTFITQKTIQK' A
#
# COMPACT_ATOMS: atom_id res chain seq x y z
N GLY A 1 -7.31 -4.93 -13.89
CA GLY A 1 -8.22 -3.84 -13.47
C GLY A 1 -7.41 -2.78 -12.75
N ALA A 2 -7.68 -1.50 -13.01
CA ALA A 2 -6.89 -0.37 -12.51
C ALA A 2 -6.60 -0.43 -10.99
N LEU A 3 -7.59 -0.82 -10.18
CA LEU A 3 -7.43 -0.95 -8.73
C LEU A 3 -6.44 -2.06 -8.29
N ASN A 4 -6.33 -3.14 -9.06
CA ASN A 4 -5.34 -4.20 -8.79
C ASN A 4 -3.92 -3.75 -9.16
N GLN A 5 -3.78 -2.88 -10.16
CA GLN A 5 -2.49 -2.29 -10.52
C GLN A 5 -2.04 -1.31 -9.42
N GLU A 6 -2.93 -0.43 -8.97
CA GLU A 6 -2.67 0.50 -7.87
C GLU A 6 -2.30 -0.25 -6.57
N LEU A 7 -3.02 -1.34 -6.26
CA LEU A 7 -2.67 -2.20 -5.12
C LEU A 7 -1.26 -2.79 -5.25
N SER A 8 -0.87 -3.24 -6.45
CA SER A 8 0.47 -3.77 -6.72
C SER A 8 1.56 -2.71 -6.54
N GLU A 9 1.32 -1.50 -7.01
CA GLU A 9 2.24 -0.36 -6.85
C GLU A 9 2.40 0.07 -5.38
N LEU A 10 1.30 0.12 -4.63
CA LEU A 10 1.34 0.39 -3.19
C LEU A 10 2.10 -0.70 -2.42
N LEU A 11 1.95 -1.97 -2.79
CA LEU A 11 2.69 -3.07 -2.19
C LEU A 11 4.19 -3.00 -2.50
N LYS A 12 4.58 -2.65 -3.73
CA LYS A 12 5.98 -2.40 -4.10
C LYS A 12 6.57 -1.23 -3.30
N THR A 13 5.81 -0.14 -3.16
CA THR A 13 6.21 1.02 -2.36
C THR A 13 6.40 0.64 -0.89
N HIS A 14 5.46 -0.12 -0.31
CA HIS A 14 5.57 -0.61 1.06
C HIS A 14 6.79 -1.52 1.26
N PHE A 15 7.08 -2.40 0.30
CA PHE A 15 8.27 -3.25 0.32
C PHE A 15 9.56 -2.42 0.30
N LYS A 16 9.66 -1.43 -0.59
CA LYS A 16 10.81 -0.51 -0.67
C LYS A 16 11.02 0.25 0.64
N LEU A 17 9.94 0.77 1.24
CA LEU A 17 10.00 1.46 2.54
C LEU A 17 10.45 0.53 3.67
N ARG A 18 10.01 -0.74 3.68
CA ARG A 18 10.48 -1.74 4.64
C ARG A 18 11.97 -2.05 4.48
N MET A 19 12.47 -2.14 3.24
CA MET A 19 13.90 -2.33 2.98
C MET A 19 14.71 -1.11 3.45
N GLN A 20 14.27 0.11 3.14
CA GLN A 20 14.92 1.33 3.62
C GLN A 20 14.93 1.42 5.15
N LYS A 21 13.86 0.96 5.81
CA LYS A 21 13.82 0.86 7.28
C LYS A 21 14.87 -0.12 7.80
N ALA A 22 15.02 -1.28 7.16
CA ALA A 22 15.99 -2.30 7.56
C ALA A 22 17.44 -1.83 7.38
N THR A 23 17.73 -1.02 6.36
CA THR A 23 19.05 -0.40 6.14
C THR A 23 19.28 0.86 6.97
N GLN A 24 18.34 1.25 7.84
CA GLN A 24 18.37 2.50 8.62
C GLN A 24 18.46 3.78 7.76
N GLN A 25 18.09 3.70 6.48
CA GLN A 25 18.09 4.83 5.54
C GLN A 25 16.72 5.50 5.43
N LEU A 26 15.71 5.00 6.14
CA LEU A 26 14.38 5.57 6.12
C LEU A 26 14.30 6.81 7.02
N GLN A 27 14.22 7.98 6.40
CA GLN A 27 14.13 9.25 7.11
C GLN A 27 12.75 9.52 7.75
N ASN A 28 11.67 9.00 7.14
CA ASN A 28 10.31 9.23 7.63
C ASN A 28 9.54 7.92 7.81
N THR A 29 9.41 7.49 9.06
CA THR A 29 8.70 6.26 9.42
C THR A 29 7.18 6.37 9.31
N SER A 30 6.62 7.58 9.30
CA SER A 30 5.18 7.82 9.11
C SER A 30 4.70 7.37 7.73
N GLN A 31 5.59 7.38 6.71
CA GLN A 31 5.28 6.90 5.36
C GLN A 31 4.87 5.43 5.34
N LEU A 32 5.46 4.57 6.18
CA LEU A 32 5.02 3.17 6.30
C LEU A 32 3.56 3.08 6.75
N GLY A 33 3.18 3.89 7.75
CA GLY A 33 1.82 3.93 8.27
C GLY A 33 0.82 4.46 7.24
N GLN A 34 1.21 5.45 6.45
CA GLN A 34 0.39 6.00 5.37
C GLN A 34 0.15 4.97 4.26
N VAL A 35 1.22 4.38 3.72
CA VAL A 35 1.11 3.38 2.66
C VAL A 35 0.32 2.15 3.13
N LYS A 36 0.46 1.72 4.39
CA LYS A 36 -0.35 0.64 4.96
C LYS A 36 -1.85 0.97 4.98
N ARG A 37 -2.22 2.22 5.31
CA ARG A 37 -3.63 2.68 5.27
C ARG A 37 -4.15 2.76 3.84
N ASP A 38 -3.32 3.22 2.90
CA ASP A 38 -3.71 3.32 1.48
C ASP A 38 -3.99 1.92 0.90
N ILE A 39 -3.13 0.93 1.18
CA ILE A 39 -3.36 -0.48 0.83
C ILE A 39 -4.69 -0.98 1.39
N ALA A 40 -5.01 -0.66 2.65
CA ALA A 40 -6.26 -1.07 3.28
C ALA A 40 -7.48 -0.45 2.56
N ARG A 41 -7.44 0.86 2.24
CA ARG A 41 -8.53 1.52 1.51
C ARG A 41 -8.75 0.92 0.12
N VAL A 42 -7.68 0.69 -0.65
CA VAL A 42 -7.80 0.08 -1.99
C VAL A 42 -8.41 -1.31 -1.91
N LYS A 43 -7.99 -2.13 -0.94
CA LYS A 43 -8.60 -3.44 -0.68
C LYS A 43 -10.09 -3.33 -0.35
N THR A 44 -10.47 -2.37 0.50
CA THR A 44 -11.88 -2.11 0.82
C THR A 44 -12.68 -1.72 -0.42
N PHE A 45 -12.15 -0.85 -1.29
CA PHE A 45 -12.81 -0.48 -2.54
C PHE A 45 -12.97 -1.64 -3.51
N ILE A 46 -11.96 -2.51 -3.63
CA ILE A 46 -12.05 -3.74 -4.44
C ILE A 46 -13.18 -4.62 -3.89
N THR A 47 -13.22 -4.86 -2.58
CA THR A 47 -14.27 -5.64 -1.94
C THR A 47 -15.66 -5.02 -2.14
N GLN A 48 -15.79 -3.70 -1.98
CA GLN A 48 -17.05 -2.98 -2.21
C GLN A 48 -17.53 -3.14 -3.66
N LYS A 49 -16.63 -3.04 -4.65
CA LYS A 49 -16.98 -3.26 -6.06
C LYS A 49 -17.37 -4.70 -6.36
N THR A 50 -16.80 -5.67 -5.65
CA THR A 50 -17.19 -7.08 -5.78
C THR A 50 -18.56 -7.36 -5.14
N ILE A 51 -18.89 -6.70 -4.03
CA ILE A 51 -20.18 -6.85 -3.33
C ILE A 51 -21.32 -6.10 -4.02
N GLN A 52 -21.07 -4.95 -4.65
CA GLN A 52 -22.09 -4.21 -5.40
C GLN A 52 -22.48 -4.87 -6.74
N LYS A 53 -21.81 -5.96 -7.12
CA LYS A 53 -22.04 -6.68 -8.37
C LYS A 53 -22.95 -7.87 -8.12
#